data_AF-A0A2T1CB54-F1
#
_entry.id   AF-A0A2T1CB54-F1
#
_cell.length_a   1.000
_cell.length_b   1.000
_cell.length_c   1.000
_cell.angle_alpha   90.00
_cell.angle_beta   90.00
_cell.angle_gamma   90.00
#
_symmetry.space_group_name_H-M   'P 1'
#
loop_
_entity.id
_entity.type
_entity.pdbx_description
1 polymer ?
#
loop_
_entity_poly.entity_id
_entity_poly.type
_entity_poly.pdbx_seq_one_letter_code
_entity_poly.pdbx_strand_id
1 'polypeptide(L)'
;MIKLTEALNRFDRVLEQTTSKEVANRLQSGLTRTEIDKLNAGFPTLPNDVYDLYQWHNGLSGQPTNISFTDRLIRLKNKWHGELSGRENELHLQYGERLIIAKFLPLNYAWAGHRHLKLGRCLIDLLPIFIVNDGKDKYYGMIRLDARQPVVYYAKGTAVPPMRVSEEFLSVQIQFGNLTEFVLFLTDCCYQAIQPRVGDINGKLMDTVDYEIDSITI
;
A
#
# COMPACT_ATOMS: atom_id res chain seq x y z
N MET A 1 10.87 6.67 -20.47
CA MET A 1 9.95 6.70 -19.31
C MET A 1 9.14 5.41 -19.35
N ILE A 2 9.22 4.59 -18.31
CA ILE A 2 8.46 3.32 -18.21
C ILE A 2 6.99 3.68 -17.99
N LYS A 3 6.06 2.95 -18.60
CA LYS A 3 4.62 3.15 -18.35
C LYS A 3 4.23 2.50 -17.02
N LEU A 4 3.27 3.06 -16.30
CA LEU A 4 2.80 2.50 -15.03
C LEU A 4 2.42 1.03 -15.15
N THR A 5 1.66 0.64 -16.18
CA THR A 5 1.30 -0.76 -16.45
C THR A 5 2.50 -1.69 -16.61
N GLU A 6 3.59 -1.20 -17.21
CA GLU A 6 4.83 -1.97 -17.31
C GLU A 6 5.53 -2.11 -15.95
N ALA A 7 5.53 -1.05 -15.12
CA ALA A 7 6.06 -1.12 -13.76
C ALA A 7 5.26 -2.08 -12.87
N LEU A 8 3.92 -2.05 -12.97
CA LEU A 8 3.02 -2.97 -12.24
C LEU A 8 3.24 -4.43 -12.66
N ASN A 9 3.34 -4.70 -13.96
CA ASN A 9 3.66 -6.05 -14.46
C ASN A 9 5.05 -6.55 -14.01
N ARG A 10 6.02 -5.65 -13.89
CA ARG A 10 7.34 -6.00 -13.32
C ARG A 10 7.22 -6.34 -11.84
N PHE A 11 6.43 -5.55 -11.10
CA PHE A 11 6.19 -5.80 -9.70
C PHE A 11 5.57 -7.18 -9.45
N ASP A 12 4.51 -7.56 -10.19
CA ASP A 12 3.91 -8.89 -10.13
C ASP A 12 4.92 -10.02 -10.32
N ARG A 13 5.74 -9.94 -11.37
CA ARG A 13 6.76 -10.96 -11.65
C ARG A 13 7.74 -11.12 -10.50
N VAL A 14 8.12 -10.02 -9.86
CA VAL A 14 9.02 -10.06 -8.71
C VAL A 14 8.28 -10.64 -7.50
N LEU A 15 7.01 -10.29 -7.26
CA LEU A 15 6.20 -10.87 -6.19
C LEU A 15 6.11 -12.40 -6.30
N GLU A 16 5.85 -12.92 -7.50
CA GLU A 16 5.79 -14.37 -7.77
C GLU A 16 7.12 -15.10 -7.51
N GLN A 17 8.25 -14.39 -7.56
CA GLN A 17 9.60 -14.91 -7.42
C GLN A 17 10.19 -14.77 -6.00
N THR A 18 9.49 -14.09 -5.10
CA THR A 18 9.96 -13.81 -3.72
C THR A 18 9.33 -14.76 -2.69
N THR A 19 9.80 -14.71 -1.45
CA THR A 19 9.10 -15.26 -0.27
C THR A 19 7.68 -14.68 -0.09
N SER A 20 7.33 -13.60 -0.81
CA SER A 20 5.97 -13.07 -0.90
C SER A 20 5.10 -13.78 -1.96
N LYS A 21 5.47 -14.97 -2.45
CA LYS A 21 4.65 -15.73 -3.42
C LYS A 21 3.23 -16.01 -2.93
N GLU A 22 3.06 -16.22 -1.62
CA GLU A 22 1.72 -16.33 -1.03
C GLU A 22 0.91 -15.04 -1.13
N VAL A 23 1.59 -13.88 -1.09
CA VAL A 23 0.98 -12.55 -1.24
C VAL A 23 0.52 -12.31 -2.67
N ALA A 24 1.26 -12.79 -3.68
CA ALA A 24 0.82 -12.73 -5.07
C ALA A 24 -0.54 -13.42 -5.28
N ASN A 25 -0.75 -14.57 -4.61
CA ASN A 25 -2.04 -15.29 -4.65
C ASN A 25 -3.16 -14.60 -3.86
N ARG A 26 -2.84 -13.59 -3.05
CA ARG A 26 -3.80 -12.82 -2.23
C ARG A 26 -4.13 -11.46 -2.84
N LEU A 27 -3.44 -11.04 -3.90
CA LEU A 27 -3.84 -9.87 -4.67
C LEU A 27 -5.25 -10.08 -5.23
N GLN A 28 -6.17 -9.18 -4.88
CA GLN A 28 -7.50 -9.20 -5.46
C GLN A 28 -7.42 -8.92 -6.95
N SER A 29 -8.26 -9.59 -7.72
CA SER A 29 -8.47 -9.27 -9.13
C SER A 29 -8.71 -7.78 -9.31
N GLY A 30 -8.12 -7.22 -10.36
CA GLY A 30 -8.37 -5.86 -10.78
C GLY A 30 -9.85 -5.59 -11.04
N LEU A 31 -10.27 -4.36 -10.78
CA LEU A 31 -11.61 -3.89 -11.04
C LEU A 31 -11.77 -3.50 -12.51
N THR A 32 -12.97 -3.63 -13.05
CA THR A 32 -13.33 -2.98 -14.32
C THR A 32 -13.50 -1.48 -14.12
N ARG A 33 -13.37 -0.71 -15.20
CA ARG A 33 -13.60 0.75 -15.16
C ARG A 33 -14.98 1.11 -14.62
N THR A 34 -16.01 0.37 -15.02
CA THR A 34 -17.39 0.54 -14.52
C THR A 34 -17.51 0.31 -13.02
N GLU A 35 -16.81 -0.68 -12.46
CA GLU A 35 -16.79 -0.92 -11.02
C GLU A 35 -16.06 0.20 -10.27
N ILE A 36 -14.93 0.67 -10.80
CA ILE A 36 -14.21 1.83 -10.26
C ILE A 36 -15.11 3.07 -10.27
N ASP A 37 -15.78 3.36 -11.39
CA ASP A 37 -16.67 4.52 -11.52
C ASP A 37 -17.83 4.45 -10.52
N LYS A 38 -18.40 3.25 -10.32
CA LYS A 38 -19.45 3.03 -9.31
C LYS A 38 -18.95 3.28 -7.89
N LEU A 39 -17.72 2.84 -7.56
CA LEU A 39 -17.09 3.09 -6.27
C LEU A 39 -16.67 4.55 -6.08
N ASN A 40 -16.37 5.26 -7.17
CA ASN A 40 -15.99 6.67 -7.20
C ASN A 40 -17.19 7.64 -7.12
N ALA A 41 -18.43 7.14 -7.10
CA ALA A 41 -19.62 7.99 -7.05
C ALA A 41 -19.60 8.93 -5.83
N GLY A 42 -19.58 10.24 -6.09
CA GLY A 42 -19.54 11.27 -5.04
C GLY A 42 -18.14 11.65 -4.56
N PHE A 43 -17.09 11.28 -5.30
CA PHE A 43 -15.69 11.66 -5.04
C PHE A 43 -15.10 12.46 -6.23
N PRO A 44 -13.92 13.09 -6.06
CA PRO A 44 -13.21 13.73 -7.16
C PRO A 44 -12.92 12.78 -8.33
N THR A 45 -12.74 13.33 -9.53
CA THR A 45 -12.33 12.55 -10.69
C THR A 45 -10.97 11.92 -10.44
N LEU A 46 -10.85 10.61 -10.71
CA LEU A 46 -9.59 9.89 -10.59
C LEU A 46 -8.69 10.15 -11.79
N PRO A 47 -7.38 10.36 -11.60
CA PRO A 47 -6.43 10.35 -12.70
C PRO A 47 -6.28 8.94 -13.28
N ASN A 48 -5.88 8.84 -14.55
CA ASN A 48 -5.73 7.55 -15.25
C ASN A 48 -4.80 6.58 -14.50
N ASP A 49 -3.73 7.08 -13.89
CA ASP A 49 -2.81 6.27 -13.10
C ASP A 49 -3.51 5.52 -11.96
N VAL A 50 -4.56 6.10 -11.36
CA VAL A 50 -5.35 5.42 -10.31
C VAL A 50 -6.28 4.37 -10.92
N TYR A 51 -6.85 4.63 -12.10
CA TYR A 51 -7.56 3.59 -12.83
C TYR A 51 -6.63 2.42 -13.15
N ASP A 52 -5.47 2.68 -13.74
CA ASP A 52 -4.47 1.65 -14.09
C ASP A 52 -4.05 0.83 -12.87
N LEU A 53 -3.84 1.46 -11.71
CA LEU A 53 -3.51 0.79 -10.46
C LEU A 53 -4.61 -0.18 -10.01
N TYR A 54 -5.86 0.26 -9.98
CA TYR A 54 -6.99 -0.55 -9.49
C TYR A 54 -7.55 -1.53 -10.51
N GLN A 55 -7.29 -1.31 -11.81
CA GLN A 55 -7.54 -2.28 -12.88
C GLN A 55 -6.49 -3.39 -12.91
N TRP A 56 -5.30 -3.14 -12.37
CA TRP A 56 -4.27 -4.15 -12.15
C TRP A 56 -4.65 -5.07 -10.99
N HIS A 57 -4.71 -4.53 -9.76
CA HIS A 57 -5.18 -5.26 -8.59
C HIS A 57 -5.93 -4.35 -7.61
N ASN A 58 -6.94 -4.89 -6.92
CA ASN A 58 -7.74 -4.12 -5.95
C ASN A 58 -7.27 -4.28 -4.49
N GLY A 59 -5.96 -4.18 -4.24
CA GLY A 59 -5.40 -4.42 -2.91
C GLY A 59 -5.36 -5.90 -2.52
N LEU A 60 -5.00 -6.18 -1.26
CA LEU A 60 -4.55 -7.51 -0.82
C LEU A 60 -5.59 -8.42 -0.13
N SER A 61 -6.89 -8.09 -0.10
CA SER A 61 -7.84 -8.94 0.64
C SER A 61 -8.08 -10.30 -0.02
N GLY A 62 -7.70 -11.36 0.71
CA GLY A 62 -8.23 -12.70 0.49
C GLY A 62 -9.77 -12.67 0.51
N GLN A 63 -10.38 -13.66 -0.16
CA GLN A 63 -11.84 -13.84 -0.35
C GLN A 63 -12.72 -13.15 0.71
N PRO A 64 -13.83 -12.50 0.32
CA PRO A 64 -14.71 -11.73 1.21
C PRO A 64 -15.53 -12.64 2.13
N THR A 65 -14.90 -13.46 2.96
CA THR A 65 -15.58 -14.19 4.02
C THR A 65 -15.72 -13.26 5.22
N ASN A 66 -16.88 -12.58 5.23
CA ASN A 66 -17.32 -11.66 6.27
C ASN A 66 -16.45 -10.42 6.45
N ILE A 67 -16.86 -9.34 5.79
CA ILE A 67 -16.63 -7.94 6.21
C ILE A 67 -16.72 -7.89 7.74
N SER A 68 -15.57 -7.85 8.40
CA SER A 68 -15.50 -8.01 9.85
C SER A 68 -16.10 -6.77 10.52
N PHE A 69 -16.47 -6.91 11.79
CA PHE A 69 -16.92 -5.80 12.65
C PHE A 69 -16.00 -4.56 12.56
N THR A 70 -14.73 -4.77 12.24
CA THR A 70 -13.70 -3.74 12.00
C THR A 70 -14.03 -2.82 10.81
N ASP A 71 -14.58 -3.33 9.71
CA ASP A 71 -15.02 -2.50 8.56
C ASP A 71 -16.23 -1.62 8.88
N ARG A 72 -17.10 -2.07 9.81
CA ARG A 72 -18.18 -1.23 10.36
C ARG A 72 -17.61 -0.15 11.30
N LEU A 73 -16.56 -0.47 12.05
CA LEU A 73 -15.88 0.47 12.96
C LEU A 73 -15.02 1.51 12.24
N ILE A 74 -14.37 1.19 11.13
CA ILE A 74 -13.62 2.14 10.29
C ILE A 74 -14.56 3.24 9.74
N ARG A 75 -15.85 2.92 9.53
CA ARG A 75 -16.90 3.87 9.14
C ARG A 75 -17.43 4.72 10.30
N LEU A 76 -17.13 4.35 11.54
CA LEU A 76 -17.52 5.09 12.74
C LEU A 76 -16.39 6.05 13.12
N LYS A 77 -16.68 7.35 13.00
CA LYS A 77 -15.86 8.53 13.34
C LYS A 77 -14.53 8.25 14.09
N ASN A 78 -13.45 8.76 13.50
CA ASN A 78 -12.11 8.97 14.08
C ASN A 78 -11.10 7.81 14.03
N LYS A 79 -11.40 6.65 13.43
CA LYS A 79 -10.44 5.53 13.37
C LYS A 79 -10.33 4.91 11.97
N TRP A 80 -9.78 5.66 11.01
CA TRP A 80 -9.19 5.06 9.80
C TRP A 80 -7.88 4.30 10.11
N HIS A 81 -7.41 4.34 11.36
CA HIS A 81 -6.24 3.61 11.86
C HIS A 81 -6.55 2.19 12.37
N GLY A 82 -7.78 1.68 12.20
CA GLY A 82 -7.98 0.25 12.30
C GLY A 82 -7.17 -0.37 11.17
N GLU A 83 -5.96 -0.84 11.48
CA GLU A 83 -5.16 -1.60 10.52
C GLU A 83 -6.09 -2.59 9.83
N LEU A 84 -5.97 -2.73 8.51
CA LEU A 84 -6.43 -3.94 7.86
C LEU A 84 -5.78 -5.08 8.64
N SER A 85 -6.55 -5.62 9.58
CA SER A 85 -6.07 -6.50 10.63
C SER A 85 -5.82 -7.83 9.97
N GLY A 86 -4.68 -8.43 10.27
CA GLY A 86 -4.28 -9.71 9.68
C GLY A 86 -2.99 -9.62 8.89
N ARG A 87 -2.11 -10.59 9.14
CA ARG A 87 -0.83 -10.78 8.44
C ARG A 87 -1.03 -11.22 6.99
N GLU A 88 -2.23 -11.71 6.65
CA GLU A 88 -2.59 -12.14 5.31
C GLU A 88 -2.56 -11.01 4.27
N ASN A 89 -2.63 -9.75 4.72
CA ASN A 89 -2.66 -8.57 3.85
C ASN A 89 -1.30 -7.84 3.77
N GLU A 90 -0.21 -8.51 4.17
CA GLU A 90 1.11 -7.91 4.30
C GLU A 90 2.04 -8.36 3.19
N LEU A 91 2.69 -7.37 2.57
CA LEU A 91 3.81 -7.57 1.67
C LEU A 91 5.09 -7.28 2.43
N HIS A 92 5.93 -8.30 2.61
CA HIS A 92 7.19 -8.17 3.34
C HIS A 92 8.30 -7.86 2.35
N LEU A 93 8.91 -6.69 2.48
CA LEU A 93 9.86 -6.10 1.55
C LEU A 93 11.18 -5.82 2.26
N GLN A 94 12.29 -5.89 1.52
CA GLN A 94 13.60 -5.55 2.06
C GLN A 94 14.05 -4.18 1.55
N TYR A 95 14.45 -3.28 2.45
CA TYR A 95 15.02 -1.99 2.10
C TYR A 95 16.35 -1.78 2.83
N GLY A 96 17.46 -2.02 2.12
CA GLY A 96 18.79 -2.09 2.73
C GLY A 96 18.83 -3.21 3.77
N GLU A 97 19.12 -2.88 5.03
CA GLU A 97 19.11 -3.84 6.14
C GLU A 97 17.75 -3.98 6.84
N ARG A 98 16.76 -3.15 6.49
CA ARG A 98 15.46 -3.10 7.17
C ARG A 98 14.40 -3.93 6.45
N LEU A 99 13.61 -4.65 7.24
CA LEU A 99 12.35 -5.22 6.78
C LEU A 99 11.28 -4.13 6.82
N ILE A 100 10.57 -3.92 5.71
CA ILE A 100 9.41 -3.04 5.64
C ILE A 100 8.19 -3.87 5.24
N ILE A 101 7.05 -3.59 5.85
CA ILE A 101 5.78 -4.26 5.60
C ILE A 101 4.87 -3.28 4.89
N ALA A 102 4.51 -3.58 3.64
CA ALA A 102 3.57 -2.79 2.86
C ALA A 102 2.19 -3.46 2.81
N LYS A 103 1.12 -2.66 2.82
CA LYS A 103 -0.26 -3.08 2.61
C LYS A 103 -0.84 -2.27 1.46
N PHE A 104 -1.20 -2.93 0.37
CA PHE A 104 -1.90 -2.31 -0.75
C PHE A 104 -3.40 -2.22 -0.46
N LEU A 105 -3.94 -1.00 -0.45
CA LEU A 105 -5.30 -0.73 0.03
C LEU A 105 -6.33 -0.91 -1.09
N PRO A 106 -7.39 -1.71 -0.87
CA PRO A 106 -8.54 -1.77 -1.77
C PRO A 106 -9.19 -0.38 -1.94
N LEU A 107 -9.78 -0.11 -3.11
CA LEU A 107 -10.26 1.24 -3.46
C LEU A 107 -11.31 1.78 -2.48
N ASN A 108 -12.21 0.93 -1.98
CA ASN A 108 -13.21 1.31 -0.98
C ASN A 108 -12.56 1.77 0.35
N TYR A 109 -11.46 1.14 0.76
CA TYR A 109 -10.71 1.49 1.96
C TYR A 109 -9.89 2.77 1.74
N ALA A 110 -9.28 2.92 0.56
CA ALA A 110 -8.61 4.15 0.15
C ALA A 110 -9.56 5.36 0.23
N TRP A 111 -10.80 5.20 -0.26
CA TRP A 111 -11.84 6.23 -0.17
C TRP A 111 -12.28 6.54 1.26
N ALA A 112 -12.33 5.55 2.15
CA ALA A 112 -12.55 5.80 3.56
C ALA A 112 -11.45 6.68 4.17
N GLY A 113 -10.19 6.47 3.75
CA GLY A 113 -9.05 7.29 4.14
C GLY A 113 -9.13 8.71 3.59
N HIS A 114 -9.49 8.87 2.33
CA HIS A 114 -9.77 10.20 1.76
C HIS A 114 -10.82 10.96 2.58
N ARG A 115 -11.96 10.32 2.91
CA ARG A 115 -13.00 10.94 3.75
C ARG A 115 -12.48 11.30 5.13
N HIS A 116 -11.64 10.44 5.72
CA HIS A 116 -11.03 10.70 7.01
C HIS A 116 -10.15 11.96 6.98
N LEU A 117 -9.33 12.12 5.94
CA LEU A 117 -8.53 13.33 5.72
C LEU A 117 -9.43 14.57 5.55
N LYS A 118 -10.55 14.46 4.81
CA LYS A 118 -11.51 15.57 4.66
C LYS A 118 -12.21 15.96 5.96
N LEU A 119 -12.62 14.99 6.79
CA LEU A 119 -13.16 15.25 8.13
C LEU A 119 -12.15 15.99 9.01
N GLY A 120 -10.89 15.66 8.81
CA GLY A 120 -9.72 16.32 9.36
C GLY A 120 -9.41 17.71 8.81
N ARG A 121 -10.23 18.24 7.90
CA ARG A 121 -10.02 19.53 7.22
C ARG A 121 -8.78 19.58 6.33
N CYS A 122 -8.31 18.43 5.83
CA CYS A 122 -7.33 18.42 4.74
C CYS A 122 -7.95 19.06 3.49
N LEU A 123 -7.39 20.18 3.04
CA LEU A 123 -7.88 20.89 1.86
C LEU A 123 -7.48 20.20 0.56
N ILE A 124 -6.39 19.43 0.58
CA ILE A 124 -5.84 18.73 -0.58
C ILE A 124 -6.64 17.44 -0.83
N ASP A 125 -6.89 17.12 -2.09
CA ASP A 125 -7.50 15.83 -2.46
C ASP A 125 -6.43 14.75 -2.50
N LEU A 126 -6.31 14.01 -1.39
CA LEU A 126 -5.38 12.90 -1.24
C LEU A 126 -6.13 11.58 -1.17
N LEU A 127 -5.60 10.56 -1.84
CA LEU A 127 -6.08 9.20 -1.78
C LEU A 127 -4.96 8.29 -1.22
N PRO A 128 -5.09 7.74 -0.01
CA PRO A 128 -4.14 6.77 0.51
C PRO A 128 -4.30 5.44 -0.24
N ILE A 129 -3.22 5.00 -0.88
CA ILE A 129 -3.18 3.79 -1.70
C ILE A 129 -2.32 2.69 -1.07
N PHE A 130 -1.34 3.06 -0.25
CA PHE A 130 -0.49 2.11 0.49
C PHE A 130 -0.31 2.53 1.95
N ILE A 131 -0.17 1.54 2.83
CA ILE A 131 0.38 1.72 4.18
C ILE A 131 1.69 0.96 4.23
N VAL A 132 2.75 1.59 4.73
CA VAL A 132 4.05 0.93 4.91
C VAL A 132 4.50 1.07 6.35
N ASN A 133 5.07 0.02 6.93
CA ASN A 133 5.59 -0.01 8.29
C ASN A 133 7.03 -0.51 8.25
N ASP A 134 7.99 0.22 8.83
CA ASP A 134 9.40 -0.20 8.89
C ASP A 134 9.79 -0.83 10.25
N GLY A 135 8.79 -1.27 11.02
CA GLY A 135 8.92 -1.81 12.37
C GLY A 135 8.89 -0.74 13.47
N LYS A 136 9.23 0.52 13.14
CA LYS A 136 9.24 1.63 14.08
C LYS A 136 8.19 2.68 13.75
N ASP A 137 8.13 3.06 12.48
CA ASP A 137 7.32 4.13 11.96
C ASP A 137 6.35 3.59 10.92
N LYS A 138 5.13 4.15 10.94
CA LYS A 138 4.11 3.92 9.93
C LYS A 138 4.18 5.05 8.91
N TYR A 139 4.02 4.72 7.64
CA TYR A 139 4.00 5.65 6.51
C TYR A 139 2.76 5.39 5.65
N TYR A 140 2.28 6.44 5.01
CA TYR A 140 1.14 6.40 4.10
C TYR A 140 1.60 6.85 2.72
N GLY A 141 1.46 5.96 1.73
CA GLY A 141 1.57 6.30 0.33
C GLY A 141 0.25 6.93 -0.12
N MET A 142 0.25 8.23 -0.37
CA MET A 142 -0.95 9.00 -0.74
C MET A 142 -0.75 9.67 -2.09
N ILE A 143 -1.65 9.42 -3.04
CA ILE A 143 -1.65 10.09 -4.33
C ILE A 143 -2.50 11.35 -4.27
N ARG A 144 -2.00 12.44 -4.87
CA ARG A 144 -2.74 13.68 -5.06
C ARG A 144 -3.66 13.59 -6.28
N LEU A 145 -4.94 13.84 -6.10
CA LEU A 145 -5.97 13.69 -7.14
C LEU A 145 -6.22 14.98 -7.94
N ASP A 146 -6.02 16.16 -7.33
CA ASP A 146 -6.29 17.48 -7.93
C ASP A 146 -5.12 18.03 -8.77
N ALA A 147 -4.01 17.29 -8.86
CA ALA A 147 -2.83 17.72 -9.59
C ALA A 147 -2.88 17.35 -11.07
N ARG A 148 -2.43 18.25 -11.95
CA ARG A 148 -2.27 17.96 -13.40
C ARG A 148 -1.33 16.78 -13.66
N GLN A 149 -0.39 16.54 -12.75
CA GLN A 149 0.46 15.36 -12.71
C GLN A 149 0.36 14.77 -11.30
N PRO A 150 -0.09 13.51 -11.14
CA PRO A 150 -0.29 12.92 -9.82
C PRO A 150 1.04 12.77 -9.08
N VAL A 151 1.21 13.46 -7.95
CA VAL A 151 2.34 13.27 -7.04
C VAL A 151 1.97 12.23 -6.00
N VAL A 152 2.89 11.33 -5.66
CA VAL A 152 2.70 10.37 -4.56
C VAL A 152 3.56 10.79 -3.38
N TYR A 153 2.90 11.07 -2.25
CA TYR A 153 3.55 11.38 -0.98
C TYR A 153 3.75 10.11 -0.17
N TYR A 154 4.94 9.93 0.41
CA TYR A 154 5.24 8.90 1.38
C TYR A 154 5.38 9.55 2.76
N ALA A 155 4.24 9.69 3.43
CA ALA A 155 4.11 10.55 4.61
C ALA A 155 4.14 9.78 5.92
N LYS A 156 4.91 10.26 6.90
CA LYS A 156 5.04 9.62 8.21
C LYS A 156 3.75 9.73 9.03
N GLY A 157 3.09 8.59 9.26
CA GLY A 157 1.77 8.44 9.87
C GLY A 157 1.61 8.97 11.30
N THR A 158 2.66 8.95 12.13
CA THR A 158 2.62 9.61 13.45
C THR A 158 2.46 11.13 13.35
N ALA A 159 2.79 11.70 12.19
CA ALA A 159 2.60 13.10 11.84
C ALA A 159 1.40 13.33 10.90
N VAL A 160 0.61 12.28 10.62
CA VAL A 160 -0.69 12.34 9.92
C VAL A 160 -1.83 12.16 10.94
N PRO A 161 -1.98 13.00 12.00
CA PRO A 161 -3.23 13.01 12.73
C PRO A 161 -4.32 13.54 11.80
N PRO A 162 -5.61 13.17 12.01
CA PRO A 162 -6.70 13.60 11.14
C PRO A 162 -6.65 15.10 10.84
N MET A 163 -6.25 15.94 11.78
CA MET A 163 -6.38 17.40 11.67
C MET A 163 -5.19 18.19 11.07
N ARG A 164 -4.16 17.59 10.46
CA ARG A 164 -2.93 18.35 10.13
C ARG A 164 -2.26 18.09 8.78
N VAL A 165 -2.93 17.43 7.84
CA VAL A 165 -2.36 17.27 6.50
C VAL A 165 -2.57 18.56 5.71
N SER A 166 -1.48 19.32 5.52
CA SER A 166 -1.42 20.58 4.76
C SER A 166 -0.32 20.50 3.69
N GLU A 167 -0.28 21.48 2.77
CA GLU A 167 0.80 21.59 1.77
C GLU A 167 2.17 21.68 2.45
N GLU A 168 2.27 22.46 3.54
CA GLU A 168 3.50 22.61 4.33
C GLU A 168 3.94 21.26 4.92
N PHE A 169 3.01 20.50 5.51
CA PHE A 169 3.29 19.17 6.02
C PHE A 169 3.79 18.22 4.91
N LEU A 170 3.13 18.22 3.75
CA LEU A 170 3.50 17.37 2.62
C LEU A 170 4.83 17.77 1.98
N SER A 171 5.18 19.06 2.00
CA SER A 171 6.39 19.58 1.36
C SER A 171 7.69 19.02 1.94
N VAL A 172 7.66 18.58 3.21
CA VAL A 172 8.80 17.97 3.91
C VAL A 172 8.75 16.44 3.92
N GLN A 173 7.72 15.83 3.33
CA GLN A 173 7.66 14.37 3.15
C GLN A 173 8.45 13.94 1.92
N ILE A 174 8.77 12.65 1.86
CA ILE A 174 9.28 12.03 0.63
C ILE A 174 8.20 12.09 -0.44
N GLN A 175 8.59 12.47 -1.66
CA GLN A 175 7.70 12.64 -2.81
C GLN A 175 8.25 11.85 -3.99
N PHE A 176 7.34 11.13 -4.65
CA PHE A 176 7.59 10.52 -5.95
C PHE A 176 6.84 11.33 -6.99
N GLY A 177 7.50 11.62 -8.12
CA GLY A 177 6.95 12.49 -9.15
C GLY A 177 5.70 11.92 -9.82
N ASN A 178 5.50 10.60 -9.71
CA ASN A 178 4.34 9.88 -10.23
C ASN A 178 4.22 8.50 -9.57
N LEU A 179 3.13 7.80 -9.86
CA LEU A 179 2.87 6.47 -9.33
C LEU A 179 3.83 5.41 -9.88
N THR A 180 4.35 5.60 -11.10
CA THR A 180 5.33 4.66 -11.69
C THR A 180 6.61 4.61 -10.87
N GLU A 181 7.14 5.78 -10.49
CA GLU A 181 8.34 5.88 -9.63
C GLU A 181 8.13 5.22 -8.27
N PHE A 182 6.95 5.41 -7.67
CA PHE A 182 6.61 4.78 -6.40
C PHE A 182 6.52 3.26 -6.51
N VAL A 183 5.91 2.72 -7.56
CA VAL A 183 5.83 1.27 -7.82
C VAL A 183 7.21 0.68 -8.09
N LEU A 184 8.07 1.38 -8.84
CA LEU A 184 9.45 0.94 -9.08
C LEU A 184 10.24 0.88 -7.77
N PHE A 185 10.08 1.86 -6.87
CA PHE A 185 10.67 1.81 -5.53
C PHE A 185 10.23 0.57 -4.74
N LEU A 186 8.93 0.23 -4.73
CA LEU A 186 8.45 -0.99 -4.08
C LEU A 186 8.99 -2.25 -4.76
N THR A 187 9.12 -2.23 -6.08
CA THR A 187 9.68 -3.34 -6.87
C THR A 187 11.14 -3.60 -6.51
N ASP A 188 11.94 -2.55 -6.38
CA ASP A 188 13.34 -2.66 -5.98
C ASP A 188 13.45 -3.22 -4.55
N CYS A 189 12.53 -2.85 -3.66
CA CYS A 189 12.48 -3.40 -2.30
C CYS A 189 12.09 -4.90 -2.29
N CYS A 190 11.16 -5.32 -3.16
CA CYS A 190 10.89 -6.76 -3.35
C CYS A 190 12.12 -7.48 -3.89
N TYR A 191 12.82 -6.89 -4.86
CA TYR A 191 13.95 -7.51 -5.52
C TYR A 191 15.14 -7.71 -4.57
N GLN A 192 15.40 -6.75 -3.68
CA GLN A 192 16.39 -6.89 -2.61
C GLN A 192 16.09 -8.05 -1.66
N ALA A 193 14.82 -8.43 -1.49
CA ALA A 193 14.45 -9.59 -0.68
C ALA A 193 14.79 -10.93 -1.38
N ILE A 194 14.91 -10.95 -2.72
CA ILE A 194 15.32 -12.13 -3.49
C ILE A 194 16.84 -12.33 -3.42
N GLN A 195 17.61 -11.25 -3.50
CA GLN A 195 19.06 -11.36 -3.63
C GLN A 195 19.69 -11.87 -2.32
N PRO A 196 20.46 -12.98 -2.36
CA PRO A 196 21.23 -13.42 -1.20
C PRO A 196 22.17 -12.30 -0.79
N ARG A 197 22.22 -11.97 0.51
CA ARG A 197 23.17 -10.98 1.03
C ARG A 197 24.58 -11.46 0.68
N VAL A 198 25.37 -10.61 0.01
CA VAL A 198 26.79 -10.85 -0.24
C VAL A 198 27.50 -10.82 1.11
N GLY A 199 27.56 -11.98 1.76
CA GLY A 199 28.01 -12.17 3.14
C GLY A 199 27.58 -13.52 3.74
N ASP A 200 26.44 -14.07 3.31
CA ASP A 200 25.93 -15.36 3.80
C ASP A 200 26.39 -16.52 2.90
N ILE A 201 27.69 -16.86 2.98
CA ILE A 201 28.27 -18.04 2.30
C ILE A 201 28.12 -19.33 3.11
N ASN A 202 27.49 -19.29 4.29
CA ASN A 202 27.19 -20.51 5.04
C ASN A 202 25.70 -20.82 4.95
N GLY A 203 25.35 -21.61 3.93
CA GLY A 203 24.00 -22.09 3.65
C GLY A 203 23.35 -22.77 4.85
N LYS A 204 22.51 -22.01 5.57
CA LYS A 204 21.50 -22.49 6.53
C LYS A 204 20.66 -21.33 7.06
N LEU A 205 20.02 -20.54 6.19
CA LEU A 205 19.16 -19.45 6.67
C LEU A 205 18.07 -19.00 5.68
N MET A 206 17.42 -19.94 4.99
CA MET A 206 16.14 -19.66 4.32
C MET A 206 14.93 -20.40 4.90
N ASP A 207 15.12 -21.28 5.89
CA ASP A 207 14.01 -22.00 6.55
C ASP A 207 13.57 -21.35 7.88
N THR A 208 14.22 -20.29 8.36
CA THR A 208 13.97 -19.74 9.71
C THR A 208 12.87 -18.68 9.79
N VAL A 209 12.48 -18.04 8.68
CA VAL A 209 11.45 -16.98 8.74
C VAL A 209 10.04 -17.55 8.86
N ASP A 210 9.77 -18.72 8.29
CA ASP A 210 8.49 -19.42 8.47
C ASP A 210 8.43 -20.22 9.79
N TYR A 211 9.57 -20.72 10.29
CA TYR A 211 9.59 -21.56 11.50
C TYR A 211 9.39 -20.79 12.81
N GLU A 212 9.72 -19.49 12.90
CA GLU A 212 9.45 -18.73 14.13
C GLU A 212 7.96 -18.41 14.31
N ILE A 213 7.15 -18.47 13.25
CA ILE A 213 5.71 -18.14 13.30
C ILE A 213 4.87 -19.33 13.81
N ASP A 214 5.26 -20.58 13.52
CA ASP A 214 4.54 -21.77 14.01
C ASP A 214 4.84 -22.12 15.48
N SER A 215 5.85 -21.49 16.08
CA SER A 215 6.28 -21.78 17.46
C SER A 215 5.51 -21.02 18.55
N ILE A 216 4.64 -20.06 18.18
CA ILE A 216 3.75 -19.37 19.13
C ILE A 216 2.34 -19.96 19.02
N THR A 217 2.21 -21.22 19.41
CA THR A 217 0.92 -21.80 19.82
C THR A 217 1.06 -22.32 21.24
N ILE A 218 0.56 -21.55 22.22
CA ILE A 218 0.00 -22.05 23.48
C ILE A 218 -1.26 -21.25 23.77
#